data_AF-A0A970L3Z9-F1
#
_entry.id   AF-A0A970L3Z9-F1
#
_cell.length_a   1.000
_cell.length_b   1.000
_cell.length_c   1.000
_cell.angle_alpha   90.00
_cell.angle_beta   90.00
_cell.angle_gamma   90.00
#
_symmetry.space_group_name_H-M   'P 1'
#
loop_
_entity.id
_entity.type
_entity.pdbx_description
1 polymer ?
#
loop_
_entity_poly.entity_id
_entity_poly.type
_entity_poly.pdbx_seq_one_letter_code
_entity_poly.pdbx_strand_id
1 'polypeptide(L)'
;MAARFDDAKAGWQIWRQSGFTLARDELNARLEALGHMPVSARTFAHYEKLRRYGYERYVPINQLDVKSLKDPLWDEAVRGRYPVYSDTVGAVITFRGPAGEGLLRGTTVELSPAYASIRVNEPEHVQRLARPSFVRKLRSGRVVVSFPLAEDEFPAVVEKVAVQRDVAEVVLRFASPAPVETLTGRTLVPPGTLRVLIEPSAPAPLLSEPVRKLYWLFQAVDTGKVVCDEFLYESGFGEKYALSPVRLHTMRMEGNIELTLEAGRPALLLVTALGETLRELQEERGTGRLPGGRRGYLRRRDEVFSDAASAVKREMLTWIAEQEKQARLPLGEPLGRSGELAESQLLPAIEELMDIASGKVTLTLVD
;
A
#
# COMPACT_ATOMS: atom_id res chain seq x y z
N MET A 1 32.01 9.83 18.88
CA MET A 1 31.16 8.89 19.66
C MET A 1 29.88 8.66 18.86
N ALA A 2 29.50 7.41 18.59
CA ALA A 2 28.32 7.10 17.79
C ALA A 2 27.04 7.13 18.64
N ALA A 3 25.94 7.69 18.12
CA ALA A 3 24.63 7.66 18.75
C ALA A 3 24.20 6.22 19.05
N ARG A 4 23.64 5.97 20.24
CA ARG A 4 23.14 4.66 20.64
C ARG A 4 21.78 4.40 20.00
N PHE A 5 21.34 3.14 20.05
CA PHE A 5 20.02 2.76 19.54
C PHE A 5 18.89 3.62 20.11
N ASP A 6 18.94 3.91 21.41
CA ASP A 6 17.91 4.71 22.10
C ASP A 6 17.91 6.18 21.65
N ASP A 7 19.08 6.76 21.35
CA ASP A 7 19.17 8.11 20.78
C ASP A 7 18.55 8.15 19.37
N ALA A 8 18.83 7.12 18.57
CA ALA A 8 18.25 7.00 17.25
C ALA A 8 16.73 6.71 17.29
N LYS A 9 16.24 6.04 18.33
CA LYS A 9 14.80 5.85 18.54
C LYS A 9 14.11 7.14 18.99
N ALA A 10 14.71 7.87 19.93
CA ALA A 10 14.22 9.16 20.40
C ALA A 10 14.18 10.18 19.25
N GLY A 11 15.24 10.23 18.44
CA GLY A 11 15.31 11.13 17.28
C GLY A 11 14.20 10.85 16.27
N TRP A 12 13.90 9.57 16.01
CA TRP A 12 12.78 9.19 15.15
C TRP A 12 11.44 9.69 15.67
N GLN A 13 11.18 9.51 16.98
CA GLN A 13 9.92 9.94 17.60
C GLN A 13 9.74 11.46 17.57
N ILE A 14 10.79 12.23 17.93
CA ILE A 14 10.75 13.70 17.91
C ILE A 14 10.50 14.20 16.49
N TRP A 15 11.21 13.64 15.52
CA TRP A 15 11.06 14.03 14.12
C TRP A 15 9.66 13.71 13.59
N ARG A 16 9.11 12.54 13.93
CA ARG A 16 7.74 12.17 13.58
C ARG A 16 6.68 13.05 14.23
N GLN A 17 6.79 13.31 15.53
CA GLN A 17 5.85 14.18 16.27
C GLN A 17 5.85 15.62 15.75
N SER A 18 6.94 16.05 15.11
CA SER A 18 7.02 17.34 14.42
C SER A 18 6.40 17.37 13.01
N GLY A 19 5.76 16.28 12.59
CA GLY A 19 5.27 16.13 11.22
C GLY A 19 6.41 16.04 10.19
N PHE A 20 7.59 15.56 10.59
CA PHE A 20 8.78 15.42 9.74
C PHE A 20 9.37 16.72 9.18
N THR A 21 9.03 17.87 9.79
CA THR A 21 9.43 19.19 9.29
C THR A 21 10.80 19.66 9.76
N LEU A 22 11.34 19.08 10.83
CA LEU A 22 12.61 19.54 11.41
C LEU A 22 13.81 19.18 10.53
N ALA A 23 14.73 20.14 10.41
CA ALA A 23 16.06 19.86 9.88
C ALA A 23 16.89 19.05 10.88
N ARG A 24 17.92 18.34 10.41
CA ARG A 24 18.79 17.49 11.26
C ARG A 24 19.39 18.27 12.43
N ASP A 25 19.83 19.51 12.21
CA ASP A 25 20.49 20.30 13.24
C ASP A 25 19.48 20.76 14.32
N GLU A 26 18.23 21.05 13.94
CA GLU A 26 17.14 21.33 14.88
C GLU A 26 16.71 20.08 15.67
N LEU A 27 16.68 18.91 15.01
CA LEU A 27 16.43 17.64 15.65
C LEU A 27 17.52 17.32 16.68
N ASN A 28 18.79 17.52 16.32
CA ASN A 28 19.92 17.32 17.23
C ASN A 28 19.89 18.27 18.42
N ALA A 29 19.53 19.54 18.22
CA ALA A 29 19.35 20.48 19.32
C ALA A 29 18.25 20.02 20.31
N ARG A 30 17.14 19.46 19.80
CA ARG A 30 16.07 18.89 20.65
C ARG A 30 16.50 17.61 21.36
N LEU A 31 17.28 16.76 20.71
CA LEU A 31 17.85 15.56 21.35
C LEU A 31 18.79 15.93 22.50
N GLU A 32 19.69 16.87 22.27
CA GLU A 32 20.63 17.35 23.28
C GLU A 32 19.91 17.98 24.48
N ALA A 33 18.85 18.77 24.24
CA ALA A 33 18.02 19.34 25.30
C ALA A 33 17.32 18.27 26.17
N LEU A 34 17.10 17.06 25.62
CA LEU A 34 16.52 15.91 26.31
C LEU A 34 17.59 14.93 26.85
N GLY A 35 18.87 15.28 26.78
CA GLY A 35 19.99 14.46 27.26
C GLY A 35 20.38 13.31 26.33
N HIS A 36 19.92 13.32 25.08
CA HIS A 36 20.29 12.35 24.05
C HIS A 36 21.48 12.83 23.22
N MET A 37 22.20 11.88 22.62
CA MET A 37 23.29 12.19 21.70
C MET A 37 22.76 12.61 20.31
N PRO A 38 23.44 13.52 19.60
CA PRO A 38 23.04 13.93 18.26
C PRO A 38 23.14 12.76 17.27
N VAL A 39 22.22 12.71 16.32
CA VAL A 39 22.16 11.68 15.28
C VAL A 39 23.02 12.04 14.08
N SER A 40 23.61 11.00 13.46
CA SER A 40 24.46 11.17 12.27
C SER A 40 23.67 11.51 11.02
N ALA A 41 24.33 12.03 9.98
CA ALA A 41 23.73 12.23 8.65
C ALA A 41 23.12 10.93 8.09
N ARG A 42 23.79 9.80 8.29
CA ARG A 42 23.31 8.48 7.85
C ARG A 42 22.06 8.06 8.60
N THR A 43 21.99 8.31 9.91
CA THR A 43 20.81 8.02 10.74
C THR A 43 19.63 8.90 10.34
N PHE A 44 19.88 10.17 10.05
CA PHE A 44 18.84 11.09 9.58
C PHE A 44 18.31 10.71 8.19
N ALA A 45 19.19 10.35 7.25
CA ALA A 45 18.78 9.80 5.95
C ALA A 45 18.00 8.47 6.08
N HIS A 46 18.31 7.68 7.10
CA HIS A 46 17.54 6.48 7.43
C HIS A 46 16.14 6.80 7.97
N TYR A 47 15.97 7.88 8.72
CA TYR A 47 14.63 8.35 9.10
C TYR A 47 13.79 8.69 7.87
N GLU A 48 14.35 9.34 6.87
CA GLU A 48 13.63 9.60 5.61
C GLU A 48 13.14 8.29 4.98
N LYS A 49 13.93 7.21 5.02
CA LYS A 49 13.50 5.88 4.56
C LYS A 49 12.38 5.29 5.42
N LEU A 50 12.49 5.37 6.74
CA LEU A 50 11.43 4.90 7.64
C LEU A 50 10.12 5.65 7.40
N ARG A 51 10.18 6.97 7.18
CA ARG A 51 9.04 7.82 6.82
C ARG A 51 8.45 7.39 5.47
N ARG A 52 9.29 7.24 4.45
CA ARG A 52 8.91 6.76 3.12
C ARG A 52 8.23 5.38 3.16
N TYR A 53 8.58 4.55 4.12
CA TYR A 53 7.95 3.23 4.27
C TYR A 53 6.80 3.22 5.28
N GLY A 54 6.38 4.37 5.82
CA GLY A 54 5.24 4.47 6.74
C GLY A 54 5.48 3.81 8.11
N TYR A 55 6.73 3.67 8.55
CA TYR A 55 7.03 3.01 9.82
C TYR A 55 6.59 3.84 11.03
N GLU A 56 5.63 3.34 11.79
CA GLU A 56 5.18 3.96 13.03
C GLU A 56 6.26 4.00 14.13
N ARG A 57 7.11 2.96 14.16
CA ARG A 57 8.16 2.74 15.15
C ARG A 57 9.54 2.79 14.51
N TYR A 58 10.52 3.24 15.27
CA TYR A 58 11.91 3.20 14.82
C TYR A 58 12.35 1.75 14.57
N VAL A 59 12.80 1.47 13.35
CA VAL A 59 13.44 0.20 12.98
C VAL A 59 14.90 0.49 12.68
N PRO A 60 15.87 -0.19 13.33
CA PRO A 60 17.28 0.09 13.09
C PRO A 60 17.71 -0.29 11.66
N ILE A 61 18.67 0.46 11.11
CA ILE A 61 19.18 0.33 9.73
C ILE A 61 19.44 -1.14 9.34
N ASN A 62 20.21 -1.87 10.16
CA ASN A 62 20.57 -3.26 9.85
C ASN A 62 19.36 -4.21 9.84
N GLN A 63 18.31 -3.91 10.60
CA GLN A 63 17.07 -4.69 10.56
C GLN A 63 16.21 -4.30 9.37
N LEU A 64 16.20 -3.02 8.98
CA LEU A 64 15.52 -2.58 7.76
C LEU A 64 16.17 -3.21 6.54
N ASP A 65 17.50 -3.23 6.43
CA ASP A 65 18.22 -3.82 5.30
C ASP A 65 17.94 -5.34 5.17
N VAL A 66 17.86 -6.06 6.30
CA VAL A 66 17.49 -7.49 6.34
C VAL A 66 15.99 -7.71 6.08
N LYS A 67 15.11 -6.79 6.50
CA LYS A 67 13.68 -6.82 6.18
C LYS A 67 13.42 -6.46 4.72
N SER A 68 14.16 -5.54 4.12
CA SER A 68 14.07 -5.19 2.70
C SER A 68 14.66 -6.27 1.79
N LEU A 69 15.52 -7.15 2.32
CA LEU A 69 15.96 -8.39 1.65
C LEU A 69 14.93 -9.53 1.79
N LYS A 70 13.99 -9.43 2.73
CA LYS A 70 12.84 -10.35 2.88
C LYS A 70 11.60 -9.67 2.31
N ASP A 71 11.43 -9.85 1.00
CA ASP A 71 10.19 -9.68 0.24
C ASP A 71 9.21 -8.61 0.79
N PRO A 72 9.21 -7.38 0.23
CA PRO A 72 8.41 -6.26 0.74
C PRO A 72 6.88 -6.45 0.63
N LEU A 73 6.38 -7.51 -0.03
CA LEU A 73 4.97 -7.95 0.12
C LEU A 73 4.61 -8.34 1.56
N TRP A 74 5.60 -8.61 2.42
CA TRP A 74 5.41 -9.11 3.77
C TRP A 74 5.76 -8.11 4.87
N ASP A 75 6.08 -6.86 4.52
CA ASP A 75 6.32 -5.80 5.51
C ASP A 75 5.00 -5.36 6.17
N GLU A 76 5.00 -5.27 7.49
CA GLU A 76 3.86 -4.81 8.30
C GLU A 76 3.49 -3.36 7.96
N ALA A 77 4.46 -2.55 7.55
CA ALA A 77 4.24 -1.16 7.16
C ALA A 77 3.59 -1.04 5.77
N VAL A 78 3.92 -1.94 4.83
CA VAL A 78 3.25 -2.05 3.52
C VAL A 78 1.80 -2.50 3.67
N ARG A 79 1.48 -3.30 4.70
CA ARG A 79 0.10 -3.70 5.00
C ARG A 79 -0.75 -2.58 5.59
N GLY A 80 -0.15 -1.67 6.36
CA GLY A 80 -0.86 -0.54 6.97
C GLY A 80 -1.47 0.47 5.97
N ARG A 81 -1.07 0.39 4.69
CA ARG A 81 -1.65 1.20 3.63
C ARG A 81 -3.06 0.76 3.25
N TYR A 82 -3.35 -0.53 3.37
CA TYR A 82 -4.63 -1.04 2.91
C TYR A 82 -5.73 -0.54 3.84
N PRO A 83 -6.83 0.02 3.29
CA PRO A 83 -7.95 0.44 4.11
C PRO A 83 -8.52 -0.76 4.87
N VAL A 84 -9.07 -0.46 6.04
CA VAL A 84 -9.79 -1.42 6.87
C VAL A 84 -11.26 -1.14 6.69
N TYR A 85 -11.96 -2.16 6.24
CA TYR A 85 -13.37 -2.13 5.95
C TYR A 85 -14.13 -2.83 7.08
N SER A 86 -15.19 -2.22 7.59
CA SER A 86 -16.04 -2.78 8.64
C SER A 86 -17.24 -3.58 8.10
N ASP A 87 -17.16 -4.05 6.86
CA ASP A 87 -18.23 -4.85 6.23
C ASP A 87 -18.45 -6.17 6.96
N THR A 88 -19.72 -6.55 7.07
CA THR A 88 -20.13 -7.86 7.59
C THR A 88 -20.36 -8.82 6.44
N VAL A 89 -19.33 -9.58 6.08
CA VAL A 89 -19.36 -10.60 5.03
C VAL A 89 -19.26 -11.97 5.69
N GLY A 90 -20.09 -12.93 5.27
CA GLY A 90 -19.94 -14.32 5.70
C GLY A 90 -18.57 -14.87 5.30
N ALA A 91 -17.93 -15.65 6.16
CA ALA A 91 -16.62 -16.21 5.88
C ALA A 91 -16.49 -17.62 6.45
N VAL A 92 -15.78 -18.48 5.70
CA VAL A 92 -15.48 -19.86 6.10
C VAL A 92 -13.96 -20.02 6.15
N ILE A 93 -13.45 -20.38 7.31
CA ILE A 93 -12.04 -20.66 7.55
C ILE A 93 -11.83 -22.17 7.47
N THR A 94 -11.29 -22.66 6.36
CA THR A 94 -10.91 -24.06 6.19
C THR A 94 -9.47 -24.26 6.63
N PHE A 95 -9.18 -25.30 7.40
CA PHE A 95 -7.83 -25.59 7.85
C PHE A 95 -7.48 -27.07 7.64
N ARG A 96 -6.22 -27.31 7.32
CA ARG A 96 -5.65 -28.65 7.20
C ARG A 96 -4.24 -28.67 7.80
N GLY A 97 -3.98 -29.64 8.68
CA GLY A 97 -2.65 -29.86 9.24
C GLY A 97 -2.66 -30.34 10.69
N PRO A 98 -1.76 -29.84 11.57
CA PRO A 98 -1.62 -30.32 12.94
C PRO A 98 -2.89 -30.21 13.81
N ALA A 99 -3.79 -29.29 13.45
CA ALA A 99 -5.08 -29.09 14.10
C ALA A 99 -6.16 -30.09 13.62
N GLY A 100 -5.80 -30.99 12.69
CA GLY A 100 -6.72 -31.83 11.93
C GLY A 100 -7.17 -31.15 10.64
N GLU A 101 -8.28 -31.65 10.11
CA GLU A 101 -9.01 -31.05 9.00
C GLU A 101 -10.37 -30.59 9.49
N GLY A 102 -10.83 -29.45 9.00
CA GLY A 102 -12.13 -28.91 9.37
C GLY A 102 -12.33 -27.48 8.91
N LEU A 103 -13.45 -26.90 9.33
CA LEU A 103 -13.82 -25.53 9.02
C LEU A 103 -14.30 -24.79 10.28
N LEU A 104 -14.26 -23.46 10.23
CA LEU A 104 -14.88 -22.56 11.18
C LEU A 104 -15.72 -21.56 10.38
N ARG A 105 -16.96 -21.33 10.80
CA ARG A 105 -17.87 -20.36 10.17
C ARG A 105 -17.94 -19.09 10.99
N GLY A 106 -17.95 -17.95 10.32
CA GLY A 106 -18.07 -16.66 10.99
C GLY A 106 -18.47 -15.55 10.02
N THR A 107 -18.40 -14.32 10.53
CA THR A 107 -18.60 -13.10 9.75
C THR A 107 -17.43 -12.16 9.98
N THR A 108 -17.03 -11.42 8.95
CA THR A 108 -16.00 -10.38 9.11
C THR A 108 -16.46 -9.29 10.07
N VAL A 109 -15.53 -8.80 10.88
CA VAL A 109 -15.65 -7.58 11.69
C VAL A 109 -14.80 -6.48 11.08
N GLU A 110 -13.60 -6.86 10.64
CA GLU A 110 -12.69 -6.04 9.85
C GLU A 110 -12.22 -6.86 8.66
N LEU A 111 -12.14 -6.22 7.50
CA LEU A 111 -11.65 -6.82 6.28
C LEU A 111 -10.72 -5.83 5.60
N SER A 112 -9.58 -6.31 5.13
CA SER A 112 -8.58 -5.53 4.43
C SER A 112 -7.91 -6.44 3.40
N PRO A 113 -7.40 -5.92 2.27
CA PRO A 113 -6.62 -6.71 1.34
C PRO A 113 -5.51 -7.52 2.02
N ALA A 114 -4.92 -7.05 3.12
CA ALA A 114 -3.87 -7.78 3.83
C ALA A 114 -4.36 -8.75 4.91
N TYR A 115 -5.54 -8.54 5.51
CA TYR A 115 -5.97 -9.29 6.68
C TYR A 115 -7.50 -9.31 6.83
N ALA A 116 -8.01 -10.24 7.62
CA ALA A 116 -9.40 -10.27 8.04
C ALA A 116 -9.50 -10.58 9.53
N SER A 117 -10.37 -9.87 10.24
CA SER A 117 -10.85 -10.28 11.56
C SER A 117 -12.22 -10.93 11.39
N ILE A 118 -12.33 -12.20 11.77
CA ILE A 118 -13.55 -12.99 11.63
C ILE A 118 -14.10 -13.32 13.01
N ARG A 119 -15.35 -12.91 13.25
CA ARG A 119 -16.12 -13.26 14.44
C ARG A 119 -16.82 -14.59 14.22
N VAL A 120 -16.58 -15.52 15.13
CA VAL A 120 -17.12 -16.87 15.18
C VAL A 120 -18.02 -16.96 16.42
N ASN A 121 -19.31 -17.25 16.19
CA ASN A 121 -20.32 -17.33 17.25
C ASN A 121 -20.89 -18.74 17.43
N GLU A 122 -20.57 -19.68 16.54
CA GLU A 122 -21.07 -21.04 16.63
C GLU A 122 -20.48 -21.74 17.87
N PRO A 123 -21.31 -22.22 18.82
CA PRO A 123 -20.82 -22.70 20.13
C PRO A 123 -19.74 -23.79 20.03
N GLU A 124 -19.89 -24.72 19.09
CA GLU A 124 -18.91 -25.79 18.86
C GLU A 124 -17.57 -25.24 18.38
N HIS A 125 -17.58 -24.25 17.47
CA HIS A 125 -16.38 -23.60 16.97
C HIS A 125 -15.71 -22.76 18.06
N VAL A 126 -16.49 -22.03 18.86
CA VAL A 126 -15.98 -21.24 19.99
C VAL A 126 -15.33 -22.13 21.03
N GLN A 127 -15.96 -23.26 21.39
CA GLN A 127 -15.38 -24.24 22.32
C GLN A 127 -14.06 -24.85 21.80
N ARG A 128 -13.93 -25.07 20.50
CA ARG A 128 -12.65 -25.51 19.90
C ARG A 128 -11.59 -24.42 19.99
N LEU A 129 -11.94 -23.18 19.65
CA LEU A 129 -11.05 -22.01 19.69
C LEU A 129 -10.64 -21.63 21.12
N ALA A 130 -11.45 -21.97 22.13
CA ALA A 130 -11.10 -21.77 23.54
C ALA A 130 -9.94 -22.68 24.02
N ARG A 131 -9.59 -23.75 23.27
CA ARG A 131 -8.53 -24.70 23.64
C ARG A 131 -7.16 -24.18 23.17
N PRO A 132 -6.22 -23.83 24.07
CA PRO A 132 -4.92 -23.28 23.67
C PRO A 132 -4.10 -24.21 22.77
N SER A 133 -4.23 -25.52 22.98
CA SER A 133 -3.54 -26.54 22.16
C SER A 133 -4.07 -26.57 20.71
N PHE A 134 -5.37 -26.35 20.51
CA PHE A 134 -5.97 -26.25 19.19
C PHE A 134 -5.51 -24.96 18.49
N VAL A 135 -5.58 -23.81 19.16
CA VAL A 135 -5.12 -22.52 18.62
C VAL A 135 -3.66 -22.58 18.21
N ARG A 136 -2.77 -23.14 19.05
CA ARG A 136 -1.35 -23.30 18.71
C ARG A 136 -1.16 -24.10 17.43
N LYS A 137 -1.89 -25.20 17.27
CA LYS A 137 -1.83 -26.07 16.09
C LYS A 137 -2.43 -25.38 14.86
N LEU A 138 -3.53 -24.65 15.01
CA LEU A 138 -4.20 -23.91 13.96
C LEU A 138 -3.28 -22.82 13.38
N ARG A 139 -2.58 -22.07 14.25
CA ARG A 139 -1.59 -21.05 13.84
C ARG A 139 -0.38 -21.61 13.10
N SER A 140 -0.04 -22.89 13.31
CA SER A 140 1.03 -23.58 12.59
C SER A 140 0.56 -24.31 11.32
N GLY A 141 -0.75 -24.36 11.08
CA GLY A 141 -1.35 -25.09 9.97
C GLY A 141 -1.51 -24.23 8.71
N ARG A 142 -1.92 -24.88 7.62
CA ARG A 142 -2.39 -24.16 6.42
C ARG A 142 -3.85 -23.81 6.62
N VAL A 143 -4.16 -22.54 6.43
CA VAL A 143 -5.52 -22.01 6.53
C VAL A 143 -5.87 -21.36 5.21
N VAL A 144 -7.12 -21.53 4.81
CA VAL A 144 -7.70 -20.95 3.62
C VAL A 144 -9.03 -20.32 4.03
N VAL A 145 -9.30 -19.12 3.54
CA VAL A 145 -10.53 -18.38 3.81
C VAL A 145 -11.33 -18.28 2.52
N SER A 146 -12.61 -18.62 2.57
CA SER A 146 -13.53 -18.41 1.46
C SER A 146 -14.67 -17.48 1.87
N PHE A 147 -15.15 -16.71 0.90
CA PHE A 147 -16.25 -15.76 1.03
C PHE A 147 -17.35 -16.13 0.04
N PRO A 148 -18.64 -15.99 0.39
CA PRO A 148 -19.75 -16.40 -0.49
C PRO A 148 -19.78 -15.73 -1.87
N LEU A 149 -19.26 -14.51 -1.97
CA LEU A 149 -19.22 -13.74 -3.22
C LEU A 149 -17.88 -13.88 -3.98
N ALA A 150 -16.91 -14.61 -3.42
CA ALA A 150 -15.63 -14.85 -4.07
C ALA A 150 -15.69 -16.13 -4.89
N GLU A 151 -15.12 -16.09 -6.09
CA GLU A 151 -14.82 -17.30 -6.87
C GLU A 151 -13.57 -18.01 -6.33
N ASP A 152 -12.63 -17.22 -5.79
CA ASP A 152 -11.34 -17.71 -5.29
C ASP A 152 -11.33 -17.97 -3.78
N GLU A 153 -10.45 -18.88 -3.39
CA GLU A 153 -10.10 -19.13 -1.99
C GLU A 153 -8.78 -18.44 -1.63
N PHE A 154 -8.70 -17.88 -0.42
CA PHE A 154 -7.56 -17.04 0.00
C PHE A 154 -6.70 -17.76 1.05
N PRO A 155 -5.48 -18.20 0.70
CA PRO A 155 -4.56 -18.75 1.70
C PRO A 155 -4.23 -17.70 2.76
N ALA A 156 -4.22 -18.11 4.03
CA ALA A 156 -4.01 -17.22 5.16
C ALA A 156 -3.24 -17.88 6.31
N VAL A 157 -2.76 -17.06 7.24
CA VAL A 157 -2.11 -17.46 8.49
C VAL A 157 -2.87 -16.86 9.65
N VAL A 158 -3.16 -17.66 10.67
CA VAL A 158 -3.83 -17.18 11.89
C VAL A 158 -2.81 -16.44 12.77
N GLU A 159 -3.03 -15.14 12.98
CA GLU A 159 -2.14 -14.32 13.78
C GLU A 159 -2.56 -14.30 15.24
N LYS A 160 -3.85 -14.11 15.50
CA LYS A 160 -4.43 -13.99 16.84
C LYS A 160 -5.78 -14.69 16.90
N VAL A 161 -6.05 -15.29 18.05
CA VAL A 161 -7.38 -15.77 18.43
C VAL A 161 -7.69 -15.19 19.81
N ALA A 162 -8.81 -14.50 19.94
CA ALA A 162 -9.31 -14.00 21.21
C ALA A 162 -10.69 -14.62 21.45
N VAL A 163 -10.90 -15.22 22.62
CA VAL A 163 -12.19 -15.81 22.99
C VAL A 163 -12.74 -15.05 24.19
N GLN A 164 -13.96 -14.56 24.06
CA GLN A 164 -14.70 -13.89 25.12
C GLN A 164 -16.08 -14.54 25.23
N ARG A 165 -16.28 -15.30 26.32
CA ARG A 165 -17.53 -16.03 26.60
C ARG A 165 -17.93 -16.95 25.44
N ASP A 166 -18.95 -16.55 24.69
CA ASP A 166 -19.64 -17.25 23.60
C ASP A 166 -19.22 -16.75 22.21
N VAL A 167 -18.22 -15.86 22.15
CA VAL A 167 -17.70 -15.29 20.90
C VAL A 167 -16.20 -15.52 20.80
N ALA A 168 -15.74 -15.92 19.61
CA ALA A 168 -14.32 -15.95 19.27
C ALA A 168 -14.02 -15.02 18.11
N GLU A 169 -12.95 -14.25 18.21
CA GLU A 169 -12.41 -13.41 17.15
C GLU A 169 -11.11 -14.03 16.64
N VAL A 170 -11.06 -14.32 15.35
CA VAL A 170 -9.91 -14.92 14.66
C VAL A 170 -9.35 -13.89 13.68
N VAL A 171 -8.15 -13.39 13.97
CA VAL A 171 -7.43 -12.47 13.09
C VAL A 171 -6.50 -13.28 12.19
N LEU A 172 -6.71 -13.12 10.89
CA LEU A 172 -6.04 -13.83 9.82
C LEU A 172 -5.29 -12.85 8.94
N ARG A 173 -4.10 -13.23 8.51
CA ARG A 173 -3.34 -12.52 7.49
C ARG A 173 -3.34 -13.31 6.20
N PHE A 174 -3.70 -12.67 5.09
CA PHE A 174 -3.64 -13.30 3.79
C PHE A 174 -2.20 -13.50 3.30
N ALA A 175 -1.99 -14.55 2.49
CA ALA A 175 -0.72 -14.83 1.84
C ALA A 175 -0.47 -13.91 0.64
N SER A 176 -1.54 -13.40 0.03
CA SER A 176 -1.52 -12.41 -1.04
C SER A 176 -2.66 -11.43 -0.81
N PRO A 177 -2.57 -10.17 -1.30
CA PRO A 177 -3.66 -9.22 -1.16
C PRO A 177 -4.98 -9.80 -1.69
N ALA A 178 -6.01 -9.81 -0.85
CA ALA A 178 -7.36 -10.19 -1.24
C ALA A 178 -8.07 -9.02 -1.93
N PRO A 179 -8.81 -9.24 -3.03
CA PRO A 179 -9.58 -8.20 -3.71
C PRO A 179 -10.86 -7.88 -2.93
N VAL A 180 -10.74 -7.20 -1.78
CA VAL A 180 -11.86 -6.97 -0.85
C VAL A 180 -13.06 -6.27 -1.49
N GLU A 181 -12.81 -5.44 -2.49
CA GLU A 181 -13.83 -4.80 -3.32
C GLU A 181 -14.80 -5.80 -3.96
N THR A 182 -14.35 -7.01 -4.31
CA THR A 182 -15.21 -8.07 -4.88
C THR A 182 -15.92 -8.89 -3.79
N LEU A 183 -15.49 -8.75 -2.53
CA LEU A 183 -16.03 -9.50 -1.40
C LEU A 183 -17.20 -8.78 -0.71
N THR A 184 -17.33 -7.47 -0.95
CA THR A 184 -18.15 -6.56 -0.12
C THR A 184 -19.43 -6.09 -0.82
N GLY A 185 -19.73 -6.62 -2.01
CA GLY A 185 -20.95 -6.29 -2.77
C GLY A 185 -21.00 -4.84 -3.30
N ARG A 186 -19.91 -4.09 -3.16
CA ARG A 186 -19.76 -2.74 -3.71
C ARG A 186 -19.81 -2.76 -5.23
N THR A 187 -20.29 -1.65 -5.81
CA THR A 187 -20.23 -1.46 -7.26
C THR A 187 -18.80 -1.08 -7.66
N LEU A 188 -18.18 -1.89 -8.51
CA LEU A 188 -16.83 -1.61 -8.99
C LEU A 188 -16.86 -0.46 -10.00
N VAL A 189 -15.99 0.52 -9.79
CA VAL A 189 -15.69 1.53 -10.82
C VAL A 189 -15.09 0.82 -12.03
N PRO A 190 -15.54 1.13 -13.26
CA PRO A 190 -15.07 0.48 -14.47
C PRO A 190 -13.54 0.41 -14.54
N PRO A 191 -12.98 -0.76 -14.87
CA PRO A 191 -11.55 -0.86 -15.05
C PRO A 191 -11.11 -0.10 -16.31
N GLY A 192 -9.86 0.35 -16.29
CA GLY A 192 -9.13 0.76 -17.49
C GLY A 192 -8.03 -0.26 -17.79
N THR A 193 -7.44 -0.17 -18.98
CA THR A 193 -6.30 -1.01 -19.36
C THR A 193 -5.04 -0.16 -19.46
N LEU A 194 -3.97 -0.58 -18.78
CA LEU A 194 -2.65 0.04 -18.87
C LEU A 194 -1.71 -0.90 -19.63
N ARG A 195 -1.19 -0.41 -20.75
CA ARG A 195 -0.05 -1.02 -21.44
C ARG A 195 1.23 -0.40 -20.93
N VAL A 196 2.17 -1.24 -20.56
CA VAL A 196 3.49 -0.79 -20.10
C VAL A 196 4.56 -1.45 -20.95
N LEU A 197 5.50 -0.60 -21.38
CA LEU A 197 6.71 -1.00 -22.08
C LEU A 197 7.90 -0.57 -21.23
N ILE A 198 8.74 -1.54 -20.85
CA ILE A 198 10.04 -1.29 -20.22
C ILE A 198 11.11 -1.66 -21.25
N GLU A 199 11.85 -0.66 -21.70
CA GLU A 199 12.92 -0.80 -22.69
C GLU A 199 14.28 -0.81 -21.97
N PRO A 200 14.94 -1.96 -21.80
CA PRO A 200 16.17 -2.03 -21.03
C PRO A 200 17.28 -1.16 -21.61
N SER A 201 18.06 -0.51 -20.75
CA SER A 201 19.22 0.28 -21.17
C SER A 201 20.37 -0.62 -21.63
N ALA A 202 21.25 -0.08 -22.49
CA ALA A 202 22.47 -0.76 -22.92
C ALA A 202 23.68 -0.28 -22.10
N PRO A 203 24.60 -1.18 -21.66
CA PRO A 203 24.57 -2.63 -21.83
C PRO A 203 23.45 -3.30 -21.03
N ALA A 204 23.02 -4.49 -21.46
CA ALA A 204 21.86 -5.20 -20.88
C ALA A 204 21.95 -5.27 -19.34
N PRO A 205 20.89 -4.84 -18.62
CA PRO A 205 20.93 -4.78 -17.17
C PRO A 205 20.94 -6.18 -16.57
N LEU A 206 21.40 -6.28 -15.32
CA LEU A 206 21.21 -7.50 -14.53
C LEU A 206 19.71 -7.78 -14.38
N LEU A 207 19.30 -9.06 -14.45
CA LEU A 207 17.89 -9.48 -14.34
C LEU A 207 17.17 -8.90 -13.10
N SER A 208 17.92 -8.62 -12.02
CA SER A 208 17.41 -7.97 -10.82
C SER A 208 16.82 -6.58 -11.07
N GLU A 209 17.30 -5.80 -12.03
CA GLU A 209 16.82 -4.43 -12.22
C GLU A 209 15.47 -4.36 -12.94
N PRO A 210 15.23 -5.10 -14.06
CA PRO A 210 13.90 -5.17 -14.64
C PRO A 210 12.87 -5.78 -13.69
N VAL A 211 13.26 -6.77 -12.86
CA VAL A 211 12.39 -7.31 -11.79
C VAL A 211 12.06 -6.24 -10.74
N ARG A 212 13.01 -5.38 -10.36
CA ARG A 212 12.74 -4.24 -9.47
C ARG A 212 11.82 -3.20 -10.11
N LYS A 213 11.94 -2.92 -11.41
CA LYS A 213 11.00 -2.04 -12.13
C LYS A 213 9.59 -2.63 -12.12
N LEU A 214 9.45 -3.92 -12.43
CA LEU A 214 8.16 -4.61 -12.34
C LEU A 214 7.57 -4.50 -10.94
N TYR A 215 8.38 -4.74 -9.91
CA TYR A 215 7.96 -4.58 -8.52
C TYR A 215 7.40 -3.17 -8.26
N TRP A 216 8.16 -2.11 -8.56
CA TRP A 216 7.72 -0.74 -8.30
C TRP A 216 6.54 -0.30 -9.16
N LEU A 217 6.40 -0.85 -10.37
CA LEU A 217 5.22 -0.66 -11.19
C LEU A 217 3.97 -1.21 -10.51
N PHE A 218 4.01 -2.46 -10.04
CA PHE A 218 2.88 -3.04 -9.31
C PHE A 218 2.61 -2.28 -8.01
N GLN A 219 3.64 -1.83 -7.29
CA GLN A 219 3.48 -0.99 -6.11
C GLN A 219 2.80 0.34 -6.43
N ALA A 220 3.18 1.00 -7.52
CA ALA A 220 2.59 2.26 -7.94
C ALA A 220 1.11 2.08 -8.31
N VAL A 221 0.78 1.05 -9.09
CA VAL A 221 -0.61 0.77 -9.49
C VAL A 221 -1.49 0.38 -8.30
N ASP A 222 -1.00 -0.51 -7.43
CA ASP A 222 -1.72 -0.94 -6.21
C ASP A 222 -1.91 0.22 -5.22
N THR A 223 -0.88 1.03 -5.01
CA THR A 223 -0.98 2.20 -4.12
C THR A 223 -1.86 3.29 -4.73
N GLY A 224 -1.80 3.50 -6.05
CA GLY A 224 -2.69 4.41 -6.77
C GLY A 224 -4.15 4.01 -6.60
N LYS A 225 -4.44 2.70 -6.65
CA LYS A 225 -5.77 2.15 -6.33
C LYS A 225 -6.17 2.50 -4.90
N VAL A 226 -5.32 2.21 -3.91
CA VAL A 226 -5.57 2.49 -2.49
C VAL A 226 -5.85 3.99 -2.25
N VAL A 227 -5.09 4.89 -2.87
CA VAL A 227 -5.31 6.35 -2.77
C VAL A 227 -6.69 6.72 -3.33
N CYS A 228 -7.08 6.17 -4.48
CA CYS A 228 -8.39 6.43 -5.07
C CYS A 228 -9.55 5.79 -4.28
N ASP A 229 -9.37 4.62 -3.70
CA ASP A 229 -10.35 4.04 -2.77
C ASP A 229 -10.54 4.97 -1.57
N GLU A 230 -9.46 5.48 -0.98
CA GLU A 230 -9.54 6.46 0.12
C GLU A 230 -10.22 7.77 -0.34
N PHE A 231 -10.02 8.23 -1.58
CA PHE A 231 -10.81 9.35 -2.13
C PHE A 231 -12.30 9.08 -2.14
N LEU A 232 -12.73 7.85 -2.44
CA LEU A 232 -14.15 7.47 -2.36
C LEU A 232 -14.64 7.54 -0.93
N TYR A 233 -13.87 7.05 0.05
CA TYR A 233 -14.23 7.12 1.47
C TYR A 233 -14.34 8.56 1.97
N GLU A 234 -13.33 9.38 1.73
CA GLU A 234 -13.32 10.80 2.10
C GLU A 234 -14.45 11.59 1.44
N SER A 235 -14.91 11.14 0.26
CA SER A 235 -16.03 11.76 -0.46
C SER A 235 -17.40 11.17 -0.07
N GLY A 236 -17.46 10.22 0.86
CA GLY A 236 -18.71 9.59 1.32
C GLY A 236 -19.26 8.49 0.42
N PHE A 237 -18.49 8.02 -0.57
CA PHE A 237 -18.88 7.01 -1.55
C PHE A 237 -18.23 5.63 -1.33
N GLY A 238 -17.25 5.54 -0.43
CA GLY A 238 -16.48 4.32 -0.18
C GLY A 238 -17.30 3.12 0.29
N GLU A 239 -18.47 3.33 0.90
CA GLU A 239 -19.37 2.24 1.27
C GLU A 239 -20.13 1.63 0.08
N LYS A 240 -20.32 2.39 -1.00
CA LYS A 240 -21.10 1.97 -2.18
C LYS A 240 -20.22 1.56 -3.35
N TYR A 241 -19.10 2.25 -3.53
CA TYR A 241 -18.22 2.11 -4.67
C TYR A 241 -16.81 1.70 -4.23
N ALA A 242 -16.11 0.94 -5.07
CA ALA A 242 -14.71 0.59 -4.89
C ALA A 242 -14.01 0.49 -6.25
N LEU A 243 -12.70 0.67 -6.29
CA LEU A 243 -11.93 0.49 -7.52
C LEU A 243 -11.74 -0.99 -7.85
N SER A 244 -11.79 -1.31 -9.14
CA SER A 244 -11.50 -2.65 -9.65
C SER A 244 -10.08 -3.13 -9.25
N PRO A 245 -9.90 -4.43 -8.96
CA PRO A 245 -8.61 -5.00 -8.57
C PRO A 245 -7.56 -4.87 -9.68
N VAL A 246 -6.29 -4.88 -9.30
CA VAL A 246 -5.17 -4.95 -10.25
C VAL A 246 -5.05 -6.38 -10.78
N ARG A 247 -5.14 -6.55 -12.10
CA ARG A 247 -5.02 -7.83 -12.80
C ARG A 247 -3.95 -7.74 -13.88
N LEU A 248 -3.07 -8.73 -13.93
CA LEU A 248 -2.11 -8.90 -15.03
C LEU A 248 -2.73 -9.80 -16.10
N HIS A 249 -2.92 -9.28 -17.32
CA HIS A 249 -3.43 -10.08 -18.43
C HIS A 249 -2.33 -10.78 -19.21
N THR A 250 -1.29 -10.02 -19.58
CA THR A 250 -0.20 -10.51 -20.41
C THR A 250 1.11 -9.93 -19.92
N MET A 251 2.16 -10.74 -19.93
CA MET A 251 3.54 -10.29 -19.76
C MET A 251 4.44 -11.03 -20.76
N ARG A 252 5.25 -10.28 -21.51
CA ARG A 252 6.27 -10.80 -22.42
C ARG A 252 7.61 -10.20 -22.03
N MET A 253 8.66 -11.02 -22.04
CA MET A 253 10.03 -10.62 -21.67
C MET A 253 10.99 -11.08 -22.76
N GLU A 254 10.96 -10.41 -23.92
CA GLU A 254 11.73 -10.77 -25.11
C GLU A 254 12.57 -9.56 -25.55
N GLY A 255 13.64 -9.29 -24.80
CA GLY A 255 14.42 -8.05 -24.94
C GLY A 255 13.72 -6.89 -24.22
N ASN A 256 12.56 -6.46 -24.71
CA ASN A 256 11.68 -5.55 -23.98
C ASN A 256 10.78 -6.32 -23.01
N ILE A 257 10.33 -5.63 -21.95
CA ILE A 257 9.25 -6.13 -21.10
C ILE A 257 7.98 -5.40 -21.48
N GLU A 258 7.04 -6.15 -22.04
CA GLU A 258 5.71 -5.67 -22.41
C GLU A 258 4.69 -6.31 -21.49
N LEU A 259 3.82 -5.49 -20.92
CA LEU A 259 2.78 -5.97 -20.03
C LEU A 259 1.49 -5.19 -20.19
N THR A 260 0.39 -5.91 -20.00
CA THR A 260 -0.97 -5.36 -20.03
C THR A 260 -1.60 -5.62 -18.67
N LEU A 261 -1.93 -4.54 -17.97
CA LEU A 261 -2.58 -4.55 -16.67
C LEU A 261 -3.99 -3.99 -16.80
N GLU A 262 -4.90 -4.50 -15.99
CA GLU A 262 -6.22 -3.93 -15.76
C GLU A 262 -6.30 -3.51 -14.30
N ALA A 263 -6.86 -2.33 -14.03
CA ALA A 263 -7.17 -1.86 -12.68
C ALA A 263 -8.25 -0.77 -12.78
N GLY A 264 -8.79 -0.31 -11.66
CA GLY A 264 -9.72 0.83 -11.67
C GLY A 264 -9.14 2.03 -12.45
N ARG A 265 -9.85 2.49 -13.47
CA ARG A 265 -9.38 3.55 -14.40
C ARG A 265 -8.82 4.80 -13.69
N PRO A 266 -9.43 5.32 -12.60
CA PRO A 266 -8.89 6.47 -11.88
C PRO A 266 -7.46 6.26 -11.33
N ALA A 267 -7.15 5.05 -10.86
CA ALA A 267 -5.81 4.72 -10.37
C ALA A 267 -4.77 4.72 -11.50
N LEU A 268 -5.15 4.18 -12.67
CA LEU A 268 -4.27 4.15 -13.83
C LEU A 268 -3.99 5.56 -14.36
N LEU A 269 -5.00 6.43 -14.37
CA LEU A 269 -4.84 7.85 -14.73
C LEU A 269 -3.90 8.56 -13.77
N LEU A 270 -4.07 8.35 -12.45
CA LEU A 270 -3.22 8.95 -11.43
C LEU A 270 -1.75 8.53 -11.62
N VAL A 271 -1.50 7.23 -11.79
CA VAL A 271 -0.16 6.67 -11.97
C VAL A 271 0.47 7.14 -13.28
N THR A 272 -0.30 7.19 -14.37
CA THR A 272 0.19 7.64 -15.67
C THR A 272 0.55 9.12 -15.65
N ALA A 273 -0.35 9.97 -15.13
CA ALA A 273 -0.11 11.42 -15.02
C ALA A 273 1.13 11.72 -14.17
N LEU A 274 1.24 11.09 -12.99
CA LEU A 274 2.40 11.27 -12.11
C LEU A 274 3.69 10.74 -12.75
N GLY A 275 3.63 9.60 -13.43
CA GLY A 275 4.77 9.01 -14.12
C GLY A 275 5.30 9.91 -15.24
N GLU A 276 4.42 10.38 -16.12
CA GLU A 276 4.79 11.28 -17.21
C GLU A 276 5.45 12.55 -16.71
N THR A 277 4.86 13.19 -15.70
CA THR A 277 5.40 14.45 -15.20
C THR A 277 6.68 14.26 -14.38
N LEU A 278 6.81 13.19 -13.60
CA LEU A 278 8.06 12.90 -12.89
C LEU A 278 9.21 12.62 -13.87
N ARG A 279 8.92 11.95 -14.99
CA ARG A 279 9.89 11.75 -16.08
C ARG A 279 10.33 13.09 -16.68
N GLU A 280 9.40 13.99 -16.98
CA GLU A 280 9.74 15.34 -17.47
C GLU A 280 10.60 16.12 -16.47
N LEU A 281 10.26 16.06 -15.19
CA LEU A 281 11.05 16.71 -14.13
C LEU A 281 12.47 16.12 -14.01
N GLN A 282 12.64 14.81 -14.19
CA GLN A 282 13.96 14.17 -14.21
C GLN A 282 14.79 14.61 -15.43
N GLU A 283 14.17 14.71 -16.61
CA GLU A 283 14.82 15.21 -17.83
C GLU A 283 15.26 16.69 -17.68
N GLU A 284 14.40 17.53 -17.11
CA GLU A 284 14.74 18.94 -16.80
C GLU A 284 15.84 19.06 -15.74
N ARG A 285 15.88 18.15 -14.77
CA ARG A 285 16.95 18.07 -13.76
C ARG A 285 18.30 17.70 -14.40
N GLY A 286 18.30 16.70 -15.28
CA GLY A 286 19.50 16.25 -15.99
C GLY A 286 20.07 17.31 -16.94
N THR A 287 19.21 18.18 -17.48
CA THR A 287 19.61 19.29 -18.37
C THR A 287 19.94 20.60 -17.64
N GLY A 288 19.83 20.64 -16.30
CA GLY A 288 20.12 21.83 -15.49
C GLY A 288 19.10 22.96 -15.64
N ARG A 289 17.92 22.67 -16.22
CA ARG A 289 16.86 23.67 -16.50
C ARG A 289 15.94 23.95 -15.30
N LEU A 290 16.04 23.18 -14.21
CA LEU A 290 15.22 23.37 -13.01
C LEU A 290 15.73 24.55 -12.15
N PRO A 291 14.93 25.61 -11.97
CA PRO A 291 15.26 26.71 -11.05
C PRO A 291 15.27 26.22 -9.60
N GLY A 292 16.31 26.55 -8.82
CA GLY A 292 16.34 26.28 -7.37
C GLY A 292 16.75 24.87 -6.94
N GLY A 293 17.27 24.04 -7.85
CA GLY A 293 17.84 22.72 -7.52
C GLY A 293 16.84 21.78 -6.84
N ARG A 294 17.23 21.15 -5.73
CA ARG A 294 16.38 20.17 -5.01
C ARG A 294 15.07 20.78 -4.48
N ARG A 295 15.08 22.05 -4.04
CA ARG A 295 13.86 22.72 -3.54
C ARG A 295 12.85 22.99 -4.66
N GLY A 296 13.32 23.43 -5.82
CA GLY A 296 12.47 23.65 -6.99
C GLY A 296 11.84 22.36 -7.50
N TYR A 297 12.61 21.28 -7.52
CA TYR A 297 12.10 19.93 -7.85
C TYR A 297 10.98 19.48 -6.92
N LEU A 298 11.19 19.55 -5.59
CA LEU A 298 10.18 19.13 -4.61
C LEU A 298 8.89 19.94 -4.74
N ARG A 299 9.01 21.26 -4.88
CA ARG A 299 7.84 22.13 -5.06
C ARG A 299 7.03 21.76 -6.31
N ARG A 300 7.69 21.60 -7.45
CA ARG A 300 7.00 21.28 -8.72
C ARG A 300 6.41 19.88 -8.69
N ARG A 301 7.08 18.92 -8.03
CA ARG A 301 6.53 17.59 -7.78
C ARG A 301 5.23 17.65 -6.97
N ASP A 302 5.20 18.43 -5.90
CA ASP A 302 4.02 18.53 -5.04
C ASP A 302 2.85 19.26 -5.76
N GLU A 303 3.15 20.30 -6.56
CA GLU A 303 2.18 20.97 -7.44
C GLU A 303 1.54 19.98 -8.44
N VAL A 304 2.38 19.19 -9.11
CA VAL A 304 1.95 18.17 -10.08
C VAL A 304 1.07 17.10 -9.44
N PHE A 305 1.44 16.64 -8.24
CA PHE A 305 0.62 15.69 -7.51
C PHE A 305 -0.76 16.26 -7.20
N SER A 306 -0.82 17.49 -6.68
CA SER A 306 -2.08 18.18 -6.38
C SER A 306 -2.98 18.29 -7.62
N ASP A 307 -2.40 18.64 -8.78
CA ASP A 307 -3.13 18.75 -10.04
C ASP A 307 -3.66 17.40 -10.52
N ALA A 308 -2.81 16.36 -10.51
CA ALA A 308 -3.20 15.01 -10.92
C ALA A 308 -4.29 14.43 -10.00
N ALA A 309 -4.13 14.55 -8.68
CA ALA A 309 -5.11 14.11 -7.70
C ALA A 309 -6.45 14.85 -7.88
N SER A 310 -6.41 16.17 -8.12
CA SER A 310 -7.62 16.97 -8.36
C SER A 310 -8.33 16.61 -9.67
N ALA A 311 -7.58 16.27 -10.73
CA ALA A 311 -8.16 15.79 -11.98
C ALA A 311 -8.84 14.43 -11.79
N VAL A 312 -8.17 13.48 -11.15
CA VAL A 312 -8.69 12.12 -10.89
C VAL A 312 -9.91 12.17 -9.97
N LYS A 313 -9.87 12.95 -8.89
CA LYS A 313 -11.03 13.14 -7.99
C LYS A 313 -12.24 13.69 -8.74
N ARG A 314 -12.04 14.65 -9.67
CA ARG A 314 -13.13 15.18 -10.51
C ARG A 314 -13.70 14.13 -11.46
N GLU A 315 -12.87 13.32 -12.09
CA GLU A 315 -13.34 12.25 -12.97
C GLU A 315 -14.19 11.23 -12.21
N MET A 316 -13.73 10.82 -11.03
CA MET A 316 -14.47 9.91 -10.16
C MET A 316 -15.83 10.49 -9.76
N LEU A 317 -15.86 11.73 -9.27
CA LEU A 317 -17.12 12.38 -8.88
C LEU A 317 -18.07 12.60 -10.08
N THR A 318 -17.53 12.84 -11.27
CA THR A 318 -18.34 12.96 -12.50
C THR A 318 -18.99 11.62 -12.83
N TRP A 319 -18.22 10.54 -12.82
CA TRP A 319 -18.74 9.20 -13.04
C TRP A 319 -19.80 8.82 -12.00
N ILE A 320 -19.57 9.10 -10.71
CA ILE A 320 -20.56 8.84 -9.65
C ILE A 320 -21.83 9.66 -9.86
N ALA A 321 -21.70 10.94 -10.21
CA ALA A 321 -22.85 11.82 -10.47
C ALA A 321 -23.73 11.26 -11.61
N GLU A 322 -23.12 10.72 -12.67
CA GLU A 322 -23.82 10.02 -13.75
C GLU A 322 -24.55 8.77 -13.25
N GLN A 323 -23.89 7.94 -12.44
CA GLN A 323 -24.52 6.73 -11.88
C GLN A 323 -25.68 7.03 -10.93
N GLU A 324 -25.54 8.06 -10.08
CA GLU A 324 -26.57 8.48 -9.13
C GLU A 324 -27.68 9.34 -9.78
N LYS A 325 -27.55 9.68 -11.07
CA LYS A 325 -28.41 10.64 -11.78
C LYS A 325 -28.51 11.99 -11.06
N GLN A 326 -27.40 12.41 -10.43
CA GLN A 326 -27.32 13.67 -9.71
C GLN A 326 -26.58 14.72 -10.55
N ALA A 327 -27.06 15.96 -10.53
CA ALA A 327 -26.47 17.02 -11.36
C ALA A 327 -25.07 17.44 -10.88
N ARG A 328 -24.82 17.41 -9.56
CA ARG A 328 -23.54 17.76 -8.93
C ARG A 328 -23.40 17.10 -7.57
N LEU A 329 -22.18 16.64 -7.27
CA LEU A 329 -21.76 16.21 -5.95
C LEU A 329 -20.92 17.31 -5.29
N PRO A 330 -20.98 17.49 -3.96
CA PRO A 330 -20.07 18.39 -3.27
C PRO A 330 -18.63 17.92 -3.50
N LEU A 331 -17.79 18.83 -4.03
CA LEU A 331 -16.35 18.62 -4.09
C LEU A 331 -15.86 18.56 -2.64
N GLY A 332 -15.52 17.37 -2.15
CA GLY A 332 -15.09 17.16 -0.78
C GLY A 332 -13.86 17.99 -0.41
N GLU A 333 -13.70 18.19 0.90
CA GLU A 333 -12.59 18.84 1.61
C GLU A 333 -11.17 18.40 1.12
N PRO A 334 -10.10 19.14 1.50
CA PRO A 334 -8.72 18.82 1.12
C PRO A 334 -8.34 17.36 1.42
N LEU A 335 -7.40 16.84 0.63
CA LEU A 335 -6.88 15.47 0.72
C LEU A 335 -6.49 15.15 2.16
N GLY A 336 -7.18 14.18 2.78
CA GLY A 336 -6.90 13.74 4.14
C GLY A 336 -5.85 12.65 4.14
N ARG A 337 -6.24 11.45 4.60
CA ARG A 337 -5.40 10.24 4.59
C ARG A 337 -4.97 9.87 3.18
N SER A 338 -5.79 10.15 2.18
CA SER A 338 -5.48 9.88 0.78
C SER A 338 -4.24 10.65 0.29
N GLY A 339 -4.08 11.90 0.72
CA GLY A 339 -2.89 12.72 0.46
C GLY A 339 -1.65 12.17 1.17
N GLU A 340 -1.79 11.78 2.44
CA GLU A 340 -0.70 11.16 3.21
C GLU A 340 -0.21 9.85 2.56
N LEU A 341 -1.12 8.99 2.11
CA LEU A 341 -0.80 7.74 1.41
C LEU A 341 -0.09 8.01 0.09
N ALA A 342 -0.53 9.03 -0.65
CA ALA A 342 0.09 9.37 -1.91
C ALA A 342 1.51 9.91 -1.72
N GLU A 343 1.73 10.82 -0.77
CA GLU A 343 3.05 11.37 -0.48
C GLU A 343 4.01 10.33 0.11
N SER A 344 3.51 9.50 1.02
CA SER A 344 4.34 8.53 1.71
C SER A 344 4.63 7.29 0.87
N GLN A 345 3.76 6.90 -0.07
CA GLN A 345 3.88 5.60 -0.75
C GLN A 345 3.78 5.69 -2.27
N LEU A 346 2.78 6.39 -2.83
CA LEU A 346 2.57 6.44 -4.28
C LEU A 346 3.71 7.17 -4.99
N LEU A 347 4.01 8.40 -4.55
CA LEU A 347 5.08 9.21 -5.13
C LEU A 347 6.43 8.47 -5.04
N PRO A 348 6.85 7.90 -3.89
CA PRO A 348 8.06 7.09 -3.83
C PRO A 348 8.07 5.88 -4.75
N ALA A 349 6.93 5.18 -4.91
CA ALA A 349 6.87 4.03 -5.82
C ALA A 349 7.08 4.44 -7.28
N ILE A 350 6.50 5.57 -7.70
CA ILE A 350 6.68 6.10 -9.05
C ILE A 350 8.10 6.68 -9.24
N GLU A 351 8.63 7.40 -8.24
CA GLU A 351 10.01 7.89 -8.24
C GLU A 351 11.00 6.73 -8.42
N GLU A 352 10.87 5.64 -7.64
CA GLU A 352 11.74 4.46 -7.77
C GLU A 352 11.56 3.73 -9.10
N LEU A 353 10.33 3.61 -9.62
CA LEU A 353 10.06 3.05 -10.95
C LEU A 353 10.84 3.79 -12.05
N MET A 354 10.87 5.12 -11.96
CA MET A 354 11.53 5.98 -12.93
C MET A 354 13.04 6.10 -12.70
N ASP A 355 13.51 6.14 -11.45
CA ASP A 355 14.92 6.31 -11.08
C ASP A 355 15.78 5.06 -11.39
N ILE A 356 15.19 3.86 -11.49
CA ILE A 356 15.96 2.67 -11.84
C ILE A 356 16.52 2.84 -13.26
N ALA A 357 17.85 2.91 -13.34
CA ALA A 357 18.60 3.18 -14.57
C ALA A 357 18.42 2.13 -15.69
N SER A 358 17.80 0.99 -15.38
CA SER A 358 17.69 -0.20 -16.21
C SER A 358 16.72 -0.08 -17.40
N GLY A 359 16.41 1.14 -17.85
CA GLY A 359 15.58 1.34 -19.03
C GLY A 359 14.49 2.38 -18.92
N LYS A 360 13.97 2.80 -20.07
CA LYS A 360 12.83 3.72 -20.17
C LYS A 360 11.54 2.96 -19.86
N VAL A 361 10.67 3.57 -19.06
CA VAL A 361 9.31 3.06 -18.80
C VAL A 361 8.34 3.95 -19.55
N THR A 362 7.50 3.34 -20.38
CA THR A 362 6.39 4.00 -21.05
C THR A 362 5.09 3.43 -20.52
N LEU A 363 4.22 4.30 -20.02
CA LEU A 363 2.90 3.97 -19.51
C LEU A 363 1.88 4.49 -20.52
N THR A 364 0.99 3.64 -21.01
CA THR A 364 -0.04 4.02 -21.98
C THR A 364 -1.38 3.50 -21.52
N LEU A 365 -2.25 4.42 -21.10
CA LEU A 365 -3.64 4.09 -20.84
C LEU A 365 -4.36 3.84 -22.17
N VAL A 366 -5.08 2.73 -22.25
CA VAL A 366 -5.91 2.35 -23.38
C VAL A 366 -7.35 2.63 -23.02
N ASP A 367 -8.04 3.38 -23.87
CA ASP A 367 -9.44 3.76 -23.70
C ASP A 367 -10.42 2.59 -23.82
#